data_AF-A0A803YIV7-F1
#
_entry.id   AF-A0A803YIV7-F1
#
_cell.length_a   1.000
_cell.length_b   1.000
_cell.length_c   1.000
_cell.angle_alpha   90.00
_cell.angle_beta   90.00
_cell.angle_gamma   90.00
#
_symmetry.space_group_name_H-M   'P 1'
#
loop_
_entity.id
_entity.type
_entity.pdbx_description
1 polymer ?
#
loop_
_entity_poly.entity_id
_entity_poly.type
_entity_poly.pdbx_seq_one_letter_code
_entity_poly.pdbx_strand_id
1 'polypeptide(L)'
;MEPETFLDHEMVFLLKGQQASPFVLRARRSMDKSGMPWHLRYLGQPEIGDKNRHALVRNCVDIATSDNLTDFLVEMGFRMDHEFVAKGHVFRKGIMKIVVYKIFRILMPGNTDSIEPLSLSYLVELNVVAPAGQDIVSDDMRNFAEQLKPLVHLEKIDPKRRPNVFSNLARKTFEKWKGQILQ
;
A
#
# COMPACT_ATOMS: atom_id res chain seq x y z
N MET A 1 7.29 21.05 -5.78
CA MET A 1 7.03 19.90 -6.68
C MET A 1 5.61 19.42 -6.44
N GLU A 2 4.62 19.62 -7.31
CA GLU A 2 3.25 19.18 -7.00
C GLU A 2 3.16 17.65 -6.79
N PRO A 3 2.35 17.16 -5.83
CA PRO A 3 2.18 15.72 -5.63
C PRO A 3 1.49 15.03 -6.81
N GLU A 4 1.91 13.81 -7.13
CA GLU A 4 1.27 13.00 -8.16
C GLU A 4 -0.05 12.44 -7.62
N THR A 5 -1.17 12.70 -8.29
CA THR A 5 -2.45 12.09 -7.94
C THR A 5 -2.56 10.68 -8.51
N PHE A 6 -3.31 9.81 -7.84
CA PHE A 6 -3.63 8.49 -8.35
C PHE A 6 -5.05 8.04 -7.99
N LEU A 7 -5.60 7.23 -8.87
CA LEU A 7 -6.80 6.42 -8.70
C LEU A 7 -6.46 5.00 -9.15
N ASP A 8 -6.43 4.07 -8.20
CA ASP A 8 -6.07 2.67 -8.44
C ASP A 8 -7.24 1.75 -8.07
N HIS A 9 -7.53 0.79 -8.93
CA HIS A 9 -8.35 -0.38 -8.60
C HIS A 9 -7.43 -1.45 -8.03
N GLU A 10 -7.73 -1.92 -6.82
CA GLU A 10 -6.99 -2.99 -6.17
C GLU A 10 -7.88 -4.20 -5.89
N MET A 11 -7.34 -5.39 -6.15
CA MET A 11 -7.94 -6.68 -5.81
C MET A 11 -6.97 -7.48 -4.96
N VAL A 12 -7.50 -8.17 -3.95
CA VAL A 12 -6.73 -9.06 -3.09
C VAL A 12 -7.15 -10.50 -3.36
N PHE A 13 -6.16 -11.35 -3.63
CA PHE A 13 -6.34 -12.77 -3.91
C PHE A 13 -5.69 -13.61 -2.83
N LEU A 14 -6.38 -14.69 -2.44
CA LEU A 14 -5.93 -15.65 -1.45
C LEU A 14 -5.84 -17.03 -2.06
N LEU A 15 -4.73 -17.71 -1.80
CA LEU A 15 -4.59 -19.15 -2.01
C LEU A 15 -4.51 -19.83 -0.65
N LYS A 16 -5.54 -20.61 -0.33
CA LYS A 16 -5.58 -21.41 0.90
C LYS A 16 -4.74 -22.66 0.71
N GLY A 17 -3.55 -22.68 1.31
CA GLY A 17 -2.71 -23.88 1.39
C GLY A 17 -3.05 -24.75 2.60
N GLN A 18 -2.29 -25.83 2.80
CA GLN A 18 -2.34 -26.67 4.00
C GLN A 18 -1.73 -25.99 5.25
N GLN A 19 -0.98 -24.89 5.07
CA GLN A 19 -0.40 -24.11 6.16
C GLN A 19 -1.43 -23.15 6.78
N ALA A 20 -1.22 -22.79 8.05
CA ALA A 20 -2.16 -21.99 8.85
C ALA A 20 -2.42 -20.56 8.32
N SER A 21 -1.55 -20.00 7.46
CA SER A 21 -1.72 -18.66 6.87
C SER A 21 -1.92 -18.74 5.36
N PRO A 22 -2.94 -18.07 4.78
CA PRO A 22 -3.16 -18.05 3.34
C PRO A 22 -2.04 -17.28 2.62
N PHE A 23 -1.71 -17.73 1.42
CA PHE A 23 -0.79 -17.00 0.54
C PHE A 23 -1.57 -15.86 -0.14
N VAL A 24 -1.06 -14.63 -0.05
CA VAL A 24 -1.77 -13.42 -0.48
C VAL A 24 -1.07 -12.75 -1.65
N LEU A 25 -1.83 -12.46 -2.71
CA LEU A 25 -1.40 -11.63 -3.83
C LEU A 25 -2.29 -10.40 -3.94
N ARG A 26 -1.71 -9.28 -4.39
CA ARG A 26 -2.46 -8.05 -4.68
C ARG A 26 -2.32 -7.72 -6.15
N ALA A 27 -3.44 -7.54 -6.84
CA ALA A 27 -3.47 -6.99 -8.18
C ALA A 27 -3.85 -5.51 -8.09
N ARG A 28 -3.15 -4.66 -8.84
CA ARG A 28 -3.43 -3.22 -8.90
C ARG A 28 -3.43 -2.76 -10.36
N ARG A 29 -4.35 -1.88 -10.73
CA ARG A 29 -4.32 -1.16 -12.01
C ARG A 29 -4.73 0.29 -11.82
N SER A 30 -4.04 1.18 -12.53
CA SER A 30 -4.42 2.59 -12.55
C SER A 30 -5.71 2.79 -13.35
N MET A 31 -6.65 3.55 -12.80
CA MET A 31 -7.90 3.95 -13.46
C MET A 31 -7.79 5.31 -14.15
N ASP A 32 -6.87 6.18 -13.71
CA ASP A 32 -6.69 7.52 -14.30
C ASP A 32 -6.02 7.47 -15.68
N LYS A 33 -5.31 6.39 -15.99
CA LYS A 33 -4.50 6.22 -17.20
C LYS A 33 -5.01 5.01 -17.98
N SER A 34 -5.70 5.27 -19.09
CA SER A 34 -6.18 4.20 -19.97
C SER A 34 -5.01 3.38 -20.53
N GLY A 35 -5.21 2.07 -20.64
CA GLY A 35 -4.21 1.13 -21.18
C GLY A 35 -3.06 0.79 -20.23
N MET A 36 -3.11 1.18 -18.95
CA MET A 36 -2.10 0.74 -17.98
C MET A 36 -2.27 -0.75 -17.66
N PRO A 37 -1.16 -1.52 -17.64
CA PRO A 37 -1.21 -2.93 -17.32
C PRO A 37 -1.62 -3.16 -15.87
N TRP A 38 -2.08 -4.37 -15.58
CA TRP A 38 -2.17 -4.84 -14.20
C TRP A 38 -0.77 -4.98 -13.60
N HIS A 39 -0.67 -4.74 -12.29
CA HIS A 39 0.50 -5.00 -11.49
C HIS A 39 0.16 -6.08 -10.46
N LEU A 40 0.87 -7.20 -10.50
CA LEU A 40 0.77 -8.24 -9.51
C LEU A 40 1.88 -8.06 -8.46
N ARG A 41 1.48 -7.94 -7.20
CA ARG A 41 2.39 -7.75 -6.07
C ARG A 41 2.26 -8.87 -5.05
N TYR A 42 3.40 -9.46 -4.70
CA TYR A 42 3.56 -10.33 -3.55
C TYR A 42 4.28 -9.60 -2.42
N LEU A 43 3.76 -9.71 -1.20
CA LEU A 43 4.40 -9.23 0.01
C LEU A 43 4.69 -10.41 0.93
N GLY A 44 5.98 -10.64 1.20
CA GLY A 44 6.43 -11.69 2.10
C GLY A 44 6.09 -11.40 3.57
N GLN A 45 6.33 -12.41 4.40
CA GLN A 45 6.22 -12.24 5.85
C GLN A 45 7.23 -11.18 6.33
N PRO A 46 6.86 -10.33 7.30
CA PRO A 46 7.79 -9.41 7.91
C PRO A 46 8.97 -10.15 8.53
N GLU A 47 10.17 -9.62 8.37
CA GLU A 47 11.37 -10.18 8.99
C GLU A 47 11.23 -10.11 10.52
N ILE A 48 11.11 -11.27 11.16
CA ILE A 48 11.01 -11.42 12.62
C ILE A 48 12.45 -11.53 13.13
N GLY A 49 12.93 -10.55 13.88
CA GLY A 49 14.23 -10.71 14.53
C GLY A 49 14.79 -9.47 15.21
N ASP A 50 14.57 -8.28 14.66
CA ASP A 50 15.26 -7.10 15.17
C ASP A 50 14.31 -6.07 15.79
N LYS A 51 14.26 -6.05 17.12
CA LYS A 51 13.52 -5.04 17.91
C LYS A 51 14.10 -3.63 17.71
N ASN A 52 15.35 -3.51 17.27
CA ASN A 52 15.99 -2.22 17.06
C ASN A 52 15.61 -1.60 15.72
N ARG A 53 15.07 -2.37 14.77
CA ARG A 53 14.65 -1.83 13.46
C ARG A 53 13.44 -0.92 13.59
N HIS A 54 13.60 0.30 13.09
CA HIS A 54 12.61 1.36 13.14
C HIS A 54 11.51 1.23 12.08
N ALA A 55 11.77 0.48 11.00
CA ALA A 55 10.81 0.12 9.98
C ALA A 55 10.42 -1.37 10.02
N LEU A 56 9.27 -1.69 9.43
CA LEU A 56 8.89 -3.07 9.12
C LEU A 56 9.51 -3.43 7.75
N VAL A 57 10.33 -4.48 7.73
CA VAL A 57 11.00 -4.97 6.52
C VAL A 57 10.34 -6.29 6.09
N ARG A 58 10.08 -6.42 4.79
CA ARG A 58 9.53 -7.63 4.17
C ARG A 58 9.95 -7.72 2.71
N ASN A 59 9.97 -8.93 2.18
CA ASN A 59 10.17 -9.13 0.74
C ASN A 59 8.99 -8.54 -0.04
N CYS A 60 9.29 -7.87 -1.15
CA CYS A 60 8.31 -7.31 -2.08
C CYS A 60 8.70 -7.71 -3.49
N VAL A 61 7.76 -8.31 -4.22
CA VAL A 61 7.90 -8.60 -5.66
C VAL A 61 6.74 -7.91 -6.35
N ASP A 62 7.02 -7.10 -7.37
CA ASP A 62 6.03 -6.35 -8.14
C ASP A 62 6.35 -6.51 -9.63
N ILE A 63 5.38 -6.97 -10.40
CA ILE A 63 5.53 -7.21 -11.83
C ILE A 63 4.32 -6.64 -12.59
N ALA A 64 4.56 -6.08 -13.77
CA ALA A 64 3.50 -5.76 -14.71
C ALA A 64 3.03 -7.04 -15.42
N THR A 65 1.73 -7.13 -15.68
CA THR A 65 1.07 -8.31 -16.26
C THR A 65 0.09 -7.89 -17.35
N SER A 66 -0.39 -8.88 -18.11
CA SER A 66 -1.44 -8.72 -19.11
C SER A 66 -2.83 -8.55 -18.48
N ASP A 67 -3.82 -8.25 -19.33
CA ASP A 67 -5.21 -7.97 -18.93
C ASP A 67 -5.98 -9.19 -18.40
N ASN A 68 -5.50 -10.40 -18.72
CA ASN A 68 -6.10 -11.68 -18.27
C ASN A 68 -5.63 -12.11 -16.87
N LEU A 69 -5.02 -11.22 -16.08
CA LEU A 69 -4.47 -11.54 -14.77
C LEU A 69 -5.50 -12.21 -13.84
N THR A 70 -6.71 -11.68 -13.78
CA THR A 70 -7.75 -12.18 -12.87
C THR A 70 -8.13 -13.62 -13.18
N ASP A 71 -8.39 -13.93 -14.46
CA ASP A 71 -8.75 -15.28 -14.90
C ASP A 71 -7.61 -16.26 -14.65
N PHE A 72 -6.38 -15.84 -14.99
CA PHE A 72 -5.17 -16.64 -14.74
C PHE A 72 -4.99 -16.97 -13.25
N LEU A 73 -5.21 -16.01 -12.35
CA LEU A 73 -5.13 -16.25 -10.90
C LEU A 73 -6.20 -17.24 -10.43
N VAL A 74 -7.44 -17.11 -10.93
CA VAL A 74 -8.53 -18.03 -10.61
C VAL A 74 -8.22 -19.45 -11.10
N GLU A 75 -7.69 -19.61 -12.31
CA GLU A 75 -7.26 -20.90 -12.87
C GLU A 75 -6.12 -21.54 -12.06
N MET A 76 -5.21 -20.73 -11.49
CA MET A 76 -4.19 -21.20 -10.55
C MET A 76 -4.75 -21.58 -9.15
N GLY A 77 -6.05 -21.40 -8.92
CA GLY A 77 -6.73 -21.77 -7.67
C GLY A 77 -6.79 -20.66 -6.63
N PHE A 78 -6.39 -19.42 -6.97
CA PHE A 78 -6.63 -18.27 -6.09
C PHE A 78 -8.11 -17.93 -6.06
N ARG A 79 -8.55 -17.38 -4.92
CA ARG A 79 -9.87 -16.78 -4.77
C ARG A 79 -9.73 -15.31 -4.49
N MET A 80 -10.51 -14.48 -5.18
CA MET A 80 -10.63 -13.08 -4.83
C MET A 80 -11.30 -12.97 -3.45
N ASP A 81 -10.66 -12.24 -2.54
CA ASP A 81 -11.16 -12.02 -1.18
C ASP A 81 -11.96 -10.72 -1.10
N HIS A 82 -11.37 -9.62 -1.59
CA HIS A 82 -12.03 -8.33 -1.69
C HIS A 82 -11.36 -7.46 -2.74
N GLU A 83 -12.11 -6.46 -3.20
CA GLU A 83 -11.63 -5.41 -4.09
C GLU A 83 -12.06 -4.03 -3.57
N PHE A 84 -11.30 -3.00 -3.92
CA PHE A 84 -11.55 -1.62 -3.51
C PHE A 84 -10.88 -0.65 -4.46
N VAL A 85 -11.28 0.62 -4.36
CA VAL A 85 -10.64 1.72 -5.07
C VAL A 85 -9.82 2.55 -4.08
N ALA A 86 -8.56 2.82 -4.41
CA ALA A 86 -7.69 3.70 -3.66
C ALA A 86 -7.50 5.01 -4.44
N LYS A 87 -7.87 6.13 -3.84
CA LYS A 87 -7.68 7.46 -4.43
C LYS A 87 -6.83 8.32 -3.50
N GLY A 88 -5.76 8.91 -4.03
CA GLY A 88 -4.82 9.62 -3.19
C GLY A 88 -3.75 10.37 -3.93
N HIS A 89 -2.70 10.69 -3.19
CA HIS A 89 -1.55 11.46 -3.63
C HIS A 89 -0.27 10.74 -3.25
N VAL A 90 0.71 10.80 -4.14
CA VAL A 90 2.06 10.27 -3.95
C VAL A 90 3.02 11.43 -3.89
N PHE A 91 3.79 11.48 -2.80
CA PHE A 91 4.94 12.36 -2.66
C PHE A 91 6.22 11.53 -2.67
N ARG A 92 7.29 12.08 -3.21
CA ARG A 92 8.59 11.40 -3.29
C ARG A 92 9.68 12.29 -2.70
N LYS A 93 10.53 11.69 -1.86
CA LYS A 93 11.76 12.32 -1.35
C LYS A 93 12.90 11.31 -1.53
N GLY A 94 13.71 11.48 -2.58
CA GLY A 94 14.67 10.47 -3.00
C GLY A 94 13.96 9.14 -3.31
N ILE A 95 14.40 8.05 -2.67
CA ILE A 95 13.79 6.72 -2.80
C ILE A 95 12.57 6.50 -1.88
N MET A 96 12.26 7.46 -1.00
CA MET A 96 11.11 7.39 -0.11
C MET A 96 9.83 7.76 -0.84
N LYS A 97 8.82 6.90 -0.71
CA LYS A 97 7.48 7.10 -1.23
C LYS A 97 6.51 7.33 -0.06
N ILE A 98 5.88 8.50 -0.05
CA ILE A 98 4.83 8.85 0.89
C ILE A 98 3.51 8.80 0.15
N VAL A 99 2.56 8.01 0.62
CA VAL A 99 1.24 7.87 0.00
C VAL A 99 0.19 8.32 0.99
N VAL A 100 -0.62 9.30 0.58
CA VAL A 100 -1.77 9.79 1.34
C VAL A 100 -3.02 9.48 0.55
N TYR A 101 -3.87 8.57 1.03
CA TYR A 101 -4.99 8.08 0.22
C TYR A 101 -6.21 7.69 1.04
N LYS A 102 -7.34 7.59 0.37
CA LYS A 102 -8.62 7.15 0.92
C LYS A 102 -9.03 5.87 0.21
N ILE A 103 -9.58 4.93 0.99
CA ILE A 103 -10.13 3.68 0.48
C ILE A 103 -11.63 3.85 0.27
N PHE A 104 -12.10 3.37 -0.87
CA PHE A 104 -13.49 3.30 -1.22
C PHE A 104 -13.88 1.85 -1.44
N ARG A 105 -14.93 1.39 -0.75
CA ARG A 105 -15.48 0.06 -1.00
C ARG A 105 -16.29 0.10 -2.30
N ILE A 106 -16.18 -0.97 -3.07
CA ILE A 106 -17.00 -1.19 -4.27
C ILE A 106 -18.35 -1.77 -3.83
N LEU A 107 -19.45 -1.16 -4.26
CA LEU A 107 -20.81 -1.55 -3.85
C LEU A 107 -21.37 -2.70 -4.68
N MET A 108 -20.93 -2.77 -5.93
CA MET A 108 -21.32 -3.80 -6.88
C MET A 108 -20.04 -4.41 -7.46
N PRO A 109 -19.77 -5.71 -7.25
CA PRO A 109 -18.54 -6.34 -7.73
C PRO A 109 -18.27 -6.06 -9.21
N GLY A 110 -17.03 -5.69 -9.53
CA GLY A 110 -16.59 -5.32 -10.87
C GLY A 110 -17.03 -3.93 -11.35
N ASN A 111 -17.86 -3.20 -10.60
CA ASN A 111 -18.26 -1.83 -10.94
C ASN A 111 -17.49 -0.80 -10.10
N THR A 112 -16.35 -0.36 -10.64
CA THR A 112 -15.46 0.62 -10.01
C THR A 112 -16.01 2.05 -9.98
N ASP A 113 -17.14 2.33 -10.64
CA ASP A 113 -17.81 3.63 -10.60
C ASP A 113 -18.76 3.74 -9.40
N SER A 114 -19.32 2.61 -8.97
CA SER A 114 -20.23 2.52 -7.84
C SER A 114 -19.46 2.29 -6.54
N ILE A 115 -18.84 3.34 -6.02
CA ILE A 115 -17.97 3.30 -4.85
C ILE A 115 -18.44 4.23 -3.72
N GLU A 116 -18.15 3.84 -2.48
CA GLU A 116 -18.36 4.72 -1.32
C GLU A 116 -17.16 4.71 -0.36
N PRO A 117 -16.87 5.84 0.31
CA PRO A 117 -15.73 5.92 1.20
C PRO A 117 -15.87 4.94 2.38
N LEU A 118 -14.87 4.07 2.57
CA LEU A 118 -14.86 3.11 3.67
C LEU A 118 -14.78 3.79 5.04
N SER A 119 -14.10 4.94 5.10
CA SER A 119 -14.04 5.79 6.28
C SER A 119 -13.91 7.27 5.90
N LEU A 120 -14.00 8.17 6.86
CA LEU A 120 -13.76 9.60 6.66
C LEU A 120 -12.27 9.98 6.72
N SER A 121 -11.41 9.06 7.15
CA SER A 121 -10.00 9.33 7.38
C SER A 121 -9.15 9.07 6.14
N TYR A 122 -8.00 9.72 6.10
CA TYR A 122 -6.93 9.38 5.16
C TYR A 122 -5.95 8.41 5.80
N LEU A 123 -5.35 7.62 4.94
CA LEU A 123 -4.29 6.69 5.26
C LEU A 123 -2.99 7.29 4.79
N VAL A 124 -1.99 7.22 5.65
CA VAL A 124 -0.66 7.72 5.36
C VAL A 124 0.32 6.56 5.47
N GLU A 125 1.03 6.30 4.38
CA GLU A 125 2.06 5.28 4.32
C GLU A 125 3.38 5.91 3.91
N LEU A 126 4.45 5.51 4.61
CA LEU A 126 5.83 5.81 4.25
C LEU A 126 6.50 4.47 3.91
N ASN A 127 6.85 4.29 2.64
CA ASN A 127 7.41 3.05 2.13
C ASN A 127 8.69 3.33 1.33
N VAL A 128 9.63 2.39 1.37
CA VAL A 128 10.83 2.38 0.53
C VAL A 128 10.99 0.99 -0.06
N VAL A 129 11.40 0.90 -1.32
CA VAL A 129 11.87 -0.34 -1.95
C VAL A 129 13.36 -0.20 -2.14
N ALA A 130 14.12 -1.11 -1.54
CA ALA A 130 15.58 -1.12 -1.57
C ALA A 130 16.09 -2.56 -1.72
N PRO A 131 17.31 -2.76 -2.26
CA PRO A 131 18.00 -4.05 -2.22
C PRO A 131 18.15 -4.56 -0.78
N ALA A 132 18.23 -5.88 -0.62
CA ALA A 132 18.41 -6.50 0.69
C ALA A 132 19.71 -6.04 1.38
N GLY A 133 19.68 -5.90 2.70
CA GLY A 133 20.86 -5.55 3.53
C GLY A 133 21.14 -4.05 3.69
N GLN A 134 20.25 -3.16 3.22
CA GLN A 134 20.42 -1.71 3.38
C GLN A 134 19.76 -1.17 4.67
N ASP A 135 20.34 -1.49 5.83
CA ASP A 135 19.76 -1.09 7.13
C ASP A 135 19.70 0.43 7.34
N ILE A 136 20.61 1.21 6.73
CA ILE A 136 20.66 2.69 6.80
C ILE A 136 19.33 3.32 6.37
N VAL A 137 18.62 2.70 5.42
CA VAL A 137 17.33 3.19 4.92
C VAL A 137 16.29 3.24 6.04
N SER A 138 16.34 2.31 7.01
CA SER A 138 15.42 2.31 8.16
C SER A 138 15.64 3.54 9.05
N ASP A 139 16.88 3.99 9.23
CA ASP A 139 17.21 5.16 10.03
C ASP A 139 16.77 6.45 9.34
N ASP A 140 17.01 6.55 8.03
CA ASP A 140 16.54 7.68 7.23
C ASP A 140 15.01 7.79 7.24
N MET A 141 14.31 6.65 7.10
CA MET A 141 12.85 6.60 7.21
C MET A 141 12.36 7.08 8.58
N ARG A 142 13.05 6.70 9.67
CA ARG A 142 12.70 7.17 11.02
C ARG A 142 12.92 8.67 11.16
N ASN A 143 14.09 9.17 10.74
CA ASN A 143 14.42 10.59 10.81
C ASN A 143 13.40 11.44 10.03
N PHE A 144 12.96 10.94 8.87
CA PHE A 144 11.92 11.60 8.10
C PHE A 144 10.54 11.51 8.78
N ALA A 145 10.17 10.36 9.34
CA ALA A 145 8.92 10.22 10.11
C ALA A 145 8.87 11.16 11.34
N GLU A 146 10.01 11.39 12.00
CA GLU A 146 10.15 12.35 13.10
C GLU A 146 9.89 13.79 12.64
N GLN A 147 10.41 14.18 11.47
CA GLN A 147 10.13 15.49 10.86
C GLN A 147 8.65 15.68 10.54
N LEU A 148 7.91 14.59 10.26
CA LEU A 148 6.48 14.62 9.96
C LEU A 148 5.57 14.70 11.19
N LYS A 149 6.08 14.50 12.42
CA LYS A 149 5.28 14.50 13.66
C LYS A 149 4.30 15.67 13.83
N PRO A 150 4.63 16.92 13.45
CA PRO A 150 3.68 18.03 13.55
C PRO A 150 2.39 17.81 12.71
N LEU A 151 2.52 17.08 11.60
CA LEU A 151 1.44 16.78 10.67
C LEU A 151 0.77 15.44 10.95
N VAL A 152 1.57 14.40 11.14
CA VAL A 152 1.11 13.02 11.28
C VAL A 152 2.02 12.22 12.19
N HIS A 153 1.41 11.34 12.97
CA HIS A 153 2.14 10.37 13.74
C HIS A 153 2.26 9.07 12.94
N LEU A 154 3.47 8.75 12.49
CA LEU A 154 3.77 7.50 11.79
C LEU A 154 4.33 6.50 12.79
N GLU A 155 3.67 5.35 12.90
CA GLU A 155 4.10 4.24 13.76
C GLU A 155 4.38 2.99 12.92
N LYS A 156 5.39 2.23 13.34
CA LYS A 156 5.66 0.89 12.82
C LYS A 156 4.46 -0.01 13.14
N ILE A 157 3.89 -0.63 12.10
CA ILE A 157 2.77 -1.57 12.26
C ILE A 157 3.30 -2.87 12.90
N ASP A 158 2.64 -3.32 13.96
CA ASP A 158 2.92 -4.62 14.58
C ASP A 158 2.32 -5.76 13.73
N PRO A 159 3.15 -6.66 13.17
CA PRO A 159 2.69 -7.79 12.35
C PRO A 159 1.71 -8.71 13.08
N LYS A 160 1.85 -8.87 14.41
CA LYS A 160 1.04 -9.81 15.21
C LYS A 160 -0.33 -9.25 15.54
N ARG A 161 -0.43 -7.94 15.74
CA ARG A 161 -1.72 -7.26 15.92
C ARG A 161 -2.44 -7.07 14.60
N ARG A 162 -1.69 -7.00 13.49
CA ARG A 162 -2.16 -6.48 12.21
C ARG A 162 -1.51 -7.24 11.01
N PRO A 163 -1.76 -8.56 10.87
CA PRO A 163 -1.11 -9.41 9.87
C PRO A 163 -1.50 -9.04 8.43
N ASN A 164 -2.72 -8.52 8.23
CA ASN A 164 -3.23 -8.03 6.96
C ASN A 164 -3.75 -6.61 7.15
N VAL A 165 -2.88 -5.60 7.12
CA VAL A 165 -3.34 -4.24 7.39
C VAL A 165 -3.09 -3.29 6.24
N PHE A 166 -4.21 -2.99 5.59
CA PHE A 166 -4.64 -1.65 5.28
C PHE A 166 -4.54 -0.76 6.54
N SER A 167 -3.40 -0.09 6.65
CA SER A 167 -3.16 1.23 7.27
C SER A 167 -3.40 1.53 8.75
N ASN A 168 -2.59 2.48 9.24
CA ASN A 168 -2.83 3.34 10.40
C ASN A 168 -3.67 4.56 10.00
N LEU A 169 -4.64 4.91 10.84
CA LEU A 169 -5.62 5.98 10.66
C LEU A 169 -4.99 7.34 11.06
N ALA A 170 -4.64 8.18 10.10
CA ALA A 170 -4.16 9.54 10.38
C ALA A 170 -5.32 10.53 10.23
N ARG A 171 -5.77 11.08 11.36
CA ARG A 171 -6.79 12.14 11.38
C ARG A 171 -6.08 13.49 11.36
N LYS A 172 -5.87 14.10 10.19
CA LYS A 172 -5.56 15.54 10.03
C LYS A 172 -5.71 16.03 8.59
N THR A 173 -6.14 17.28 8.45
CA THR A 173 -6.58 17.94 7.21
C THR A 173 -5.47 18.03 6.16
N PHE A 174 -5.73 17.46 4.99
CA PHE A 174 -4.87 17.37 3.80
C PHE A 174 -4.29 18.72 3.32
N GLU A 175 -4.99 19.84 3.56
CA GLU A 175 -4.53 21.21 3.23
C GLU A 175 -3.15 21.56 3.82
N LYS A 176 -2.82 21.05 5.02
CA LYS A 176 -1.55 21.38 5.70
C LYS A 176 -0.34 20.65 5.11
N TRP A 177 -0.57 19.59 4.30
CA TRP A 177 0.47 18.71 3.77
C TRP A 177 1.20 19.26 2.54
N LYS A 178 0.51 20.04 1.69
CA LYS A 178 1.09 20.54 0.43
C LYS A 178 2.30 21.46 0.65
N GLY A 179 2.31 22.23 1.74
CA GLY A 179 3.37 23.22 1.99
C GLY A 179 4.69 22.66 2.55
N GLN A 180 4.67 21.50 3.22
CA GLN A 180 5.83 21.01 3.99
C GLN A 180 6.64 19.91 3.30
N ILE A 181 6.10 19.21 2.29
CA ILE A 181 6.86 18.19 1.56
C ILE A 181 7.69 18.80 0.42
N LEU A 182 7.46 20.07 0.09
CA LEU A 182 8.02 20.73 -1.10
C LEU A 182 9.15 21.71 -0.79
N GLN A 183 9.64 21.71 0.44
CA GLN A 183 10.87 22.35 0.88
C GLN A 183 11.93 21.29 1.15
#